data_AF-A0A1G8QBD5-F1
#
_entry.id   AF-A0A1G8QBD5-F1
#
_cell.length_a   1.000
_cell.length_b   1.000
_cell.length_c   1.000
_cell.angle_alpha   90.00
_cell.angle_beta   90.00
_cell.angle_gamma   90.00
#
_symmetry.space_group_name_H-M   'P 1'
#
loop_
_entity.id
_entity.type
_entity.pdbx_description
1 polymer ?
#
loop_
_entity_poly.entity_id
_entity_poly.type
_entity_poly.pdbx_seq_one_letter_code
_entity_poly.pdbx_strand_id
1 'polypeptide(L)'
;MEDLWSSLKKGLTFLSLALFLLFLLVLFNETGTLYRNAYSIHPYIGYTALVLVILLFGVLLGVPFSLFLSLKRKPQFPESSEGEEYKRYLLHLKERMIKNPALLESGFVFGEDEYILEDILRARGILRREADRKIRDGASSVFLTTAISQNGSLDGLFMMVTLTKMIYQVARIYYQKPTARELVYLYSNVFGTVMLARSIEDLDLLDEQLEPVLAGILGGSLGSLLPGTVYVTNLLVNSITEGSMNTFLYLRVGAMAKKYSESLVKADKKEVRRSATLEAVSLMGSIVRENSGKVVKAFAKAAKGSARKIFRGNRETE
;
A
#
# COMPACT_ATOMS: atom_id res chain seq x y z
N MET A 1 1.47 25.25 -21.10
CA MET A 1 1.27 24.00 -20.33
C MET A 1 0.31 24.16 -19.15
N GLU A 2 0.26 25.31 -18.48
CA GLU A 2 -0.67 25.56 -17.36
C GLU A 2 -2.16 25.54 -17.76
N ASP A 3 -2.51 26.05 -18.95
CA ASP A 3 -3.90 26.05 -19.45
C ASP A 3 -4.44 24.66 -19.79
N LEU A 4 -3.59 23.75 -20.25
CA LEU A 4 -3.97 22.35 -20.48
C LEU A 4 -4.25 21.65 -19.16
N TRP A 5 -3.46 21.91 -18.13
CA TRP A 5 -3.65 21.33 -16.80
C TRP A 5 -4.89 21.88 -16.09
N SER A 6 -5.20 23.17 -16.25
CA SER A 6 -6.41 23.78 -15.70
C SER A 6 -7.68 23.25 -16.39
N SER A 7 -7.64 23.08 -17.71
CA SER A 7 -8.73 22.51 -18.51
C SER A 7 -8.95 21.03 -18.20
N LEU A 8 -7.86 20.25 -18.03
CA LEU A 8 -7.93 18.85 -17.63
C LEU A 8 -8.55 18.70 -16.23
N LYS A 9 -8.16 19.55 -15.27
CA LYS A 9 -8.77 19.57 -13.93
C LYS A 9 -10.26 19.88 -13.98
N LYS A 10 -10.66 20.89 -14.75
CA LYS A 10 -12.09 21.24 -14.94
C LYS A 10 -12.87 20.08 -15.56
N GLY A 11 -12.29 19.41 -16.56
CA GLY A 11 -12.86 18.21 -17.16
C GLY A 11 -13.00 17.07 -16.16
N LEU A 12 -11.96 16.81 -15.36
CA LEU A 12 -11.99 15.76 -14.32
C LEU A 12 -13.00 16.08 -13.22
N THR A 13 -13.14 17.35 -12.82
CA THR A 13 -14.16 17.76 -11.85
C THR A 13 -15.56 17.62 -12.39
N PHE A 14 -15.79 17.96 -13.67
CA PHE A 14 -17.08 17.79 -14.32
C PHE A 14 -17.44 16.30 -14.44
N LEU A 15 -16.47 15.47 -14.84
CA LEU A 15 -16.65 14.02 -14.93
C LEU A 15 -16.94 13.41 -13.55
N SER A 16 -16.20 13.82 -12.51
CA SER A 16 -16.44 13.38 -11.13
C SER A 16 -17.84 13.78 -10.64
N LEU A 17 -18.26 15.01 -10.93
CA LEU A 17 -19.60 15.49 -10.59
C LEU A 17 -20.69 14.71 -11.33
N ALA A 18 -20.51 14.45 -12.63
CA ALA A 18 -21.44 13.66 -13.42
C ALA A 18 -21.53 12.21 -12.92
N LEU A 19 -20.40 11.58 -12.60
CA LEU A 19 -20.35 10.24 -12.01
C LEU A 19 -20.99 10.20 -10.63
N PHE A 20 -20.79 11.23 -9.81
CA PHE A 20 -21.43 11.35 -8.51
C PHE A 20 -22.96 11.50 -8.63
N LEU A 21 -23.44 12.31 -9.58
CA LEU A 21 -24.86 12.44 -9.88
C LEU A 21 -25.45 11.12 -10.40
N LEU A 22 -24.75 10.42 -11.30
CA LEU A 22 -25.14 9.10 -11.78
C LEU A 22 -25.23 8.11 -10.62
N PHE A 23 -24.23 8.10 -9.74
CA PHE A 23 -24.23 7.26 -8.55
C PHE A 23 -25.43 7.56 -7.64
N LEU A 24 -25.77 8.83 -7.40
CA LEU A 24 -26.97 9.20 -6.64
C LEU A 24 -28.26 8.72 -7.31
N LEU A 25 -28.36 8.81 -8.64
CA LEU A 25 -29.50 8.32 -9.41
C LEU A 25 -29.65 6.80 -9.28
N VAL A 26 -28.57 6.05 -9.44
CA VAL A 26 -28.54 4.59 -9.28
C VAL A 26 -28.93 4.24 -7.85
N LEU A 27 -28.33 4.89 -6.86
CA LEU A 27 -28.59 4.64 -5.44
C LEU A 27 -30.06 4.91 -5.07
N PHE A 28 -30.65 5.98 -5.61
CA PHE A 28 -32.07 6.26 -5.44
C PHE A 28 -32.94 5.18 -6.09
N ASN A 29 -32.61 4.76 -7.31
CA ASN A 29 -33.37 3.73 -8.02
C ASN A 29 -33.29 2.36 -7.33
N GLU A 30 -32.10 1.96 -6.89
CA GLU A 30 -31.88 0.70 -6.15
C GLU A 30 -32.61 0.71 -4.81
N THR A 31 -32.54 1.82 -4.06
CA THR A 31 -33.28 1.99 -2.81
C THR A 31 -34.80 1.92 -3.04
N GLY A 32 -35.29 2.55 -4.11
CA GLY A 32 -36.70 2.50 -4.50
C GLY A 32 -37.14 1.08 -4.90
N THR A 33 -36.30 0.34 -5.60
CA THR A 33 -36.57 -1.06 -5.97
C THR A 33 -36.62 -1.95 -4.74
N LEU A 34 -35.67 -1.81 -3.82
CA LEU A 34 -35.68 -2.56 -2.56
C LEU A 34 -36.95 -2.26 -1.74
N TYR A 35 -37.34 -0.99 -1.62
CA TYR A 35 -38.56 -0.59 -0.93
C TYR A 35 -39.81 -1.22 -1.57
N ARG A 36 -39.97 -1.14 -2.90
CA ARG A 36 -41.12 -1.71 -3.60
C ARG A 36 -41.21 -3.23 -3.44
N ASN A 37 -40.07 -3.92 -3.52
CA ASN A 37 -39.99 -5.38 -3.35
C ASN A 37 -40.30 -5.80 -1.91
N ALA A 38 -39.91 -5.01 -0.92
CA ALA A 38 -40.23 -5.27 0.48
C ALA A 38 -41.69 -4.94 0.82
N TYR A 39 -42.22 -3.87 0.23
CA TYR A 39 -43.60 -3.42 0.41
C TYR A 39 -44.62 -4.38 -0.21
N SER A 40 -44.27 -5.04 -1.32
CA SER A 40 -45.15 -6.03 -1.96
C SER A 40 -45.37 -7.28 -1.11
N ILE A 41 -44.47 -7.58 -0.17
CA ILE A 41 -44.64 -8.64 0.83
C ILE A 41 -45.52 -8.13 1.98
N HIS A 42 -45.16 -7.00 2.59
CA HIS A 42 -45.95 -6.37 3.64
C HIS A 42 -45.57 -4.88 3.80
N PRO A 43 -46.53 -3.96 4.01
CA PRO A 43 -46.24 -2.53 4.18
C PRO A 43 -45.16 -2.21 5.22
N TYR A 44 -45.26 -2.79 6.43
CA TYR A 44 -44.24 -2.60 7.48
C TYR A 44 -42.84 -3.11 7.11
N ILE A 45 -42.71 -4.17 6.29
CA ILE A 45 -41.41 -4.67 5.83
C ILE A 45 -40.78 -3.66 4.88
N GLY A 46 -41.57 -3.06 3.99
CA GLY A 46 -41.15 -1.94 3.13
C GLY A 46 -40.60 -0.76 3.92
N TYR A 47 -41.36 -0.25 4.90
CA TYR A 47 -40.90 0.86 5.75
C TYR A 47 -39.64 0.50 6.54
N THR A 48 -39.55 -0.72 7.07
CA THR A 48 -38.38 -1.18 7.83
C THR A 48 -37.13 -1.25 6.95
N ALA A 49 -37.24 -1.80 5.73
CA ALA A 49 -36.14 -1.85 4.78
C ALA A 49 -35.63 -0.46 4.40
N LEU A 50 -36.55 0.49 4.16
CA LEU A 50 -36.20 1.88 3.85
C LEU A 50 -35.43 2.55 5.01
N VAL A 51 -35.91 2.40 6.25
CA VAL A 51 -35.26 2.96 7.44
C VAL A 51 -33.87 2.36 7.64
N LEU A 52 -33.71 1.04 7.46
CA LEU A 52 -32.40 0.39 7.57
C LEU A 52 -31.41 0.88 6.52
N VAL A 53 -31.86 1.09 5.28
CA VAL A 53 -31.00 1.64 4.22
C VAL A 53 -30.60 3.10 4.51
N ILE A 54 -31.53 3.93 4.97
CA ILE A 54 -31.23 5.32 5.37
C ILE A 54 -30.23 5.35 6.52
N LEU A 55 -30.41 4.49 7.54
CA LEU A 55 -29.46 4.38 8.65
C LEU A 55 -28.08 3.89 8.18
N LEU A 56 -28.03 2.88 7.31
CA LEU A 56 -26.80 2.36 6.74
C LEU A 56 -26.02 3.45 5.99
N PHE A 57 -26.68 4.18 5.09
CA PHE A 57 -26.06 5.31 4.39
C PHE A 57 -25.70 6.47 5.33
N GLY A 58 -26.55 6.76 6.33
CA GLY A 58 -26.28 7.76 7.35
C GLY A 58 -25.02 7.46 8.16
N VAL A 59 -24.78 6.18 8.50
CA VAL A 59 -23.55 5.74 9.15
C VAL A 59 -22.37 5.78 8.16
N LEU A 60 -22.54 5.20 6.97
CA LEU A 60 -21.47 5.01 6.00
C LEU A 60 -20.95 6.33 5.42
N LEU A 61 -21.80 7.35 5.30
CA LEU A 61 -21.43 8.69 4.85
C LEU A 61 -21.21 9.66 6.01
N GLY A 62 -22.08 9.62 7.03
CA GLY A 62 -22.07 10.56 8.14
C GLY A 62 -20.88 10.37 9.08
N VAL A 63 -20.43 9.14 9.35
CA VAL A 63 -19.24 8.89 10.19
C VAL A 63 -17.97 9.44 9.55
N PRO A 64 -17.59 9.10 8.30
CA PRO A 64 -16.38 9.67 7.70
C PRO A 64 -16.50 11.19 7.51
N PHE A 65 -17.68 11.71 7.19
CA PHE A 65 -17.91 13.15 7.05
C PHE A 65 -17.78 13.90 8.39
N SER A 66 -18.35 13.36 9.47
CA SER A 66 -18.21 13.89 10.83
C SER A 66 -16.76 13.86 11.29
N LEU A 67 -16.05 12.75 11.05
CA LEU A 67 -14.63 12.63 11.33
C LEU A 67 -13.82 13.66 10.53
N PHE A 68 -14.17 13.90 9.26
CA PHE A 68 -13.53 14.91 8.43
C PHE A 68 -13.74 16.32 8.97
N LEU A 69 -14.98 16.68 9.36
CA LEU A 69 -15.31 18.00 9.91
C LEU A 69 -14.77 18.24 11.32
N SER A 70 -14.67 17.20 12.15
CA SER A 70 -14.21 17.29 13.54
C SER A 70 -12.70 17.55 13.66
N LEU A 71 -11.96 17.54 12.56
CA LEU A 71 -10.53 17.80 12.53
C LEU A 71 -10.25 19.32 12.70
N LYS A 72 -10.16 19.82 13.94
CA LYS A 72 -9.67 21.17 14.30
C LYS A 72 -8.29 21.53 13.71
N ARG A 73 -8.22 22.32 12.63
CA ARG A 73 -7.00 22.72 11.90
C ARG A 73 -5.88 23.19 12.86
N LYS A 74 -4.86 22.36 13.02
CA LYS A 74 -3.52 22.75 13.51
C LYS A 74 -2.54 22.39 12.39
N PRO A 75 -1.62 23.28 12.00
CA PRO A 75 -0.54 22.94 11.08
C PRO A 75 0.24 21.75 11.66
N GLN A 76 0.43 20.68 10.86
CA GLN A 76 1.20 19.51 11.29
C GLN A 76 2.70 19.72 11.16
N PHE A 77 3.12 20.64 10.29
CA PHE A 77 4.51 20.95 10.03
C PHE A 77 4.68 22.47 10.03
N PRO A 78 5.73 22.99 10.69
CA PRO A 78 6.10 24.39 10.54
C PRO A 78 6.46 24.70 9.08
N GLU A 79 6.14 25.92 8.62
CA GLU A 79 6.40 26.34 7.23
C GLU A 79 7.88 26.64 6.97
N SER A 80 8.66 26.91 8.02
CA SER A 80 10.08 27.18 7.97
C SER A 80 10.86 26.33 8.97
N SER A 81 12.10 26.01 8.65
CA SER A 81 13.08 25.35 9.54
C SER A 81 13.67 26.31 10.58
N GLU A 82 13.22 27.56 10.63
CA GLU A 82 13.76 28.62 11.47
C GLU A 82 12.67 29.27 12.32
N GLY A 83 13.03 29.66 13.55
CA GLY A 83 12.17 30.41 14.47
C GLY A 83 11.63 29.63 15.67
N GLU A 84 10.90 30.34 16.52
CA GLU A 84 10.35 29.83 17.79
C GLU A 84 9.27 28.75 17.59
N GLU A 85 8.54 28.78 16.46
CA GLU A 85 7.56 27.75 16.13
C GLU A 85 8.22 26.40 15.82
N TYR A 86 9.35 26.41 15.12
CA TYR A 86 10.13 25.22 14.81
C TYR A 86 10.71 24.59 16.09
N LYS A 87 11.29 25.40 16.99
CA LYS A 87 11.79 24.93 18.29
C LYS A 87 10.69 24.29 19.15
N ARG A 88 9.52 24.92 19.26
CA ARG A 88 8.36 24.36 19.98
C ARG A 88 7.89 23.04 19.37
N TYR A 89 7.90 22.93 18.05
CA TYR A 89 7.59 21.68 17.36
C TYR A 89 8.58 20.56 17.70
N LEU A 90 9.90 20.85 17.70
CA LEU A 90 10.93 19.88 18.08
C LEU A 90 10.80 19.40 19.53
N LEU A 91 10.49 20.31 20.47
CA LEU A 91 10.25 19.94 21.88
C LEU A 91 9.06 18.98 22.03
N HIS A 92 7.93 19.29 21.39
CA HIS A 92 6.77 18.39 21.38
C HIS A 92 7.08 17.04 20.71
N LEU A 93 7.93 17.04 19.68
CA LEU A 93 8.35 15.81 19.03
C LEU A 93 9.22 14.97 19.97
N LYS A 94 10.18 15.58 20.69
CA LYS A 94 11.01 14.93 21.72
C LYS A 94 10.14 14.28 22.80
N GLU A 95 9.17 15.01 23.37
CA GLU A 95 8.24 14.48 24.39
C GLU A 95 7.50 13.21 23.94
N ARG A 96 7.09 13.16 22.67
CA ARG A 96 6.43 11.99 22.08
C ARG A 96 7.42 10.85 21.86
N MET A 97 8.59 11.16 21.32
CA MET A 97 9.60 10.16 20.96
C MET A 97 10.21 9.47 22.18
N ILE A 98 10.33 10.13 23.33
CA ILE A 98 10.80 9.50 24.58
C ILE A 98 9.98 8.24 24.94
N LYS A 99 8.69 8.20 24.60
CA LYS A 99 7.80 7.07 24.88
C LYS A 99 7.73 6.05 23.75
N ASN A 100 8.57 6.18 22.73
CA ASN A 100 8.54 5.30 21.56
C ASN A 100 9.17 3.94 21.90
N PRO A 101 8.44 2.82 21.72
CA PRO A 101 8.96 1.48 22.04
C PRO A 101 10.28 1.16 21.35
N ALA A 102 10.44 1.52 20.07
CA ALA A 102 11.66 1.21 19.32
C ALA A 102 12.89 1.98 19.83
N LEU A 103 12.69 3.19 20.39
CA LEU A 103 13.78 3.97 20.98
C LEU A 103 14.15 3.44 22.36
N LEU A 104 13.15 3.06 23.16
CA LEU A 104 13.35 2.42 24.46
C LEU A 104 14.10 1.09 24.31
N GLU A 105 13.72 0.25 23.35
CA GLU A 105 14.40 -1.01 23.05
C GLU A 105 15.85 -0.82 22.60
N SER A 106 16.15 0.27 21.86
CA SER A 106 17.51 0.59 21.44
C SER A 106 18.40 1.20 22.53
N GLY A 107 17.84 1.52 23.70
CA GLY A 107 18.54 2.22 24.77
C GLY A 107 18.90 3.67 24.44
N PHE A 108 18.20 4.29 23.48
CA PHE A 108 18.46 5.67 23.07
C PHE A 108 18.03 6.66 24.15
N VAL A 109 18.93 7.55 24.54
CA VAL A 109 18.69 8.59 25.55
C VAL A 109 18.78 9.96 24.89
N PHE A 110 17.78 10.80 25.12
CA PHE A 110 17.81 12.20 24.70
C PHE A 110 18.69 13.01 25.65
N GLY A 111 19.56 13.84 25.10
CA GLY A 111 20.41 14.77 25.85
C GLY A 111 19.70 16.10 26.18
N GLU A 112 20.50 17.11 26.43
CA GLU A 112 20.05 18.47 26.73
C GLU A 112 19.36 19.13 25.52
N ASP A 113 18.49 20.10 25.80
CA ASP A 113 17.64 20.74 24.78
C ASP A 113 18.43 21.60 23.77
N GLU A 114 19.68 21.93 24.07
CA GLU A 114 20.58 22.67 23.17
C GLU A 114 20.87 21.90 21.87
N TYR A 115 20.92 20.56 21.92
CA TYR A 115 21.21 19.68 20.78
C TYR A 115 19.98 18.89 20.29
N ILE A 116 18.77 19.40 20.56
CA ILE A 116 17.51 18.70 20.31
C ILE A 116 17.32 18.25 18.86
N LEU A 117 17.79 19.03 17.88
CA LEU A 117 17.68 18.69 16.47
C LEU A 117 18.51 17.43 16.13
N GLU A 118 19.74 17.37 16.61
CA GLU A 118 20.63 16.23 16.37
C GLU A 118 20.08 14.96 17.02
N ASP A 119 19.56 15.07 18.25
CA ASP A 119 18.89 13.97 18.94
C ASP A 119 17.68 13.45 18.17
N ILE A 120 16.83 14.34 17.67
CA ILE A 120 15.67 13.97 16.86
C ILE A 120 16.10 13.28 15.58
N LEU A 121 17.14 13.76 14.91
CA LEU A 121 17.68 13.13 13.69
C LEU A 121 18.24 11.74 13.97
N ARG A 122 19.01 11.57 15.06
CA ARG A 122 19.54 10.27 15.50
C ARG A 122 18.42 9.29 15.84
N ALA A 123 17.46 9.73 16.64
CA ALA A 123 16.31 8.92 17.02
C ALA A 123 15.48 8.50 15.79
N ARG A 124 15.24 9.42 14.84
CA ARG A 124 14.57 9.08 13.58
C ARG A 124 15.36 8.11 12.73
N GLY A 125 16.69 8.14 12.78
CA GLY A 125 17.54 7.12 12.16
C GLY A 125 17.26 5.71 12.68
N ILE A 126 16.97 5.56 13.98
CA ILE A 126 16.57 4.28 14.58
C ILE A 126 15.17 3.87 14.11
N LEU A 127 14.21 4.79 14.16
CA LEU A 127 12.84 4.55 13.68
C LEU A 127 12.80 4.18 12.19
N ARG A 128 13.68 4.79 11.39
CA ARG A 128 13.85 4.49 9.97
C ARG A 128 14.24 3.04 9.73
N ARG A 129 15.21 2.52 10.49
CA ARG A 129 15.63 1.12 10.36
C ARG A 129 14.50 0.16 10.73
N GLU A 130 13.74 0.48 11.77
CA GLU A 130 12.58 -0.32 12.18
C GLU A 130 11.46 -0.30 11.12
N ALA A 131 11.18 0.86 10.53
CA ALA A 131 10.26 0.98 9.40
C ALA A 131 10.74 0.19 8.19
N ASP A 132 12.02 0.29 7.83
CA ASP A 132 12.63 -0.42 6.70
C ASP A 132 12.55 -1.93 6.88
N ARG A 133 12.77 -2.43 8.10
CA ARG A 133 12.59 -3.84 8.44
C ARG A 133 11.14 -4.29 8.19
N LYS A 134 10.15 -3.59 8.74
CA LYS A 134 8.73 -3.97 8.57
C LYS A 134 8.26 -3.87 7.12
N ILE A 135 8.72 -2.86 6.39
CA ILE A 135 8.42 -2.71 4.96
C ILE A 135 9.04 -3.88 4.19
N ARG A 136 10.30 -4.25 4.45
CA ARG A 136 10.96 -5.37 3.78
C ARG A 136 10.31 -6.72 4.07
N ASP A 137 9.95 -6.97 5.33
CA ASP A 137 9.27 -8.21 5.76
C ASP A 137 7.88 -8.33 5.11
N GLY A 138 7.13 -7.23 5.08
CA GLY A 138 5.84 -7.16 4.41
C GLY A 138 5.96 -7.33 2.90
N ALA A 139 6.96 -6.72 2.27
CA ALA A 139 7.23 -6.84 0.83
C ALA A 139 7.56 -8.28 0.44
N SER A 140 8.35 -9.01 1.25
CA SER A 140 8.61 -10.43 1.04
C SER A 140 7.34 -11.28 1.15
N SER A 141 6.44 -10.92 2.07
CA SER A 141 5.16 -11.60 2.23
C SER A 141 4.23 -11.36 1.04
N VAL A 142 4.17 -10.12 0.54
CA VAL A 142 3.43 -9.75 -0.68
C VAL A 142 3.98 -10.53 -1.88
N PHE A 143 5.30 -10.51 -2.11
CA PHE A 143 5.94 -11.25 -3.19
C PHE A 143 5.53 -12.72 -3.20
N LEU A 144 5.72 -13.41 -2.06
CA LEU A 144 5.44 -14.84 -1.95
C LEU A 144 3.95 -15.15 -2.11
N THR A 145 3.08 -14.33 -1.53
CA THR A 145 1.63 -14.56 -1.58
C THR A 145 1.12 -14.38 -3.01
N THR A 146 1.49 -13.30 -3.69
CA THR A 146 1.10 -13.07 -5.09
C THR A 146 1.71 -14.13 -6.00
N ALA A 147 3.01 -14.40 -5.90
CA ALA A 147 3.69 -15.33 -6.79
C ALA A 147 3.19 -16.79 -6.63
N ILE A 148 2.68 -17.19 -5.46
CA ILE A 148 2.15 -18.53 -5.22
C ILE A 148 0.64 -18.62 -5.46
N SER A 149 -0.13 -17.56 -5.14
CA SER A 149 -1.58 -17.62 -5.09
C SER A 149 -2.29 -17.41 -6.43
N GLN A 150 -1.59 -16.93 -7.48
CA GLN A 150 -2.07 -16.80 -8.88
C GLN A 150 -3.58 -16.61 -9.05
N ASN A 151 -4.17 -15.61 -8.40
CA ASN A 151 -5.57 -15.26 -8.57
C ASN A 151 -5.69 -13.74 -8.71
N GLY A 152 -5.61 -13.26 -9.96
CA GLY A 152 -5.51 -11.85 -10.30
C GLY A 152 -6.72 -10.97 -9.96
N SER A 153 -7.86 -11.50 -9.52
CA SER A 153 -9.04 -10.70 -9.12
C SER A 153 -9.12 -10.39 -7.63
N LEU A 154 -8.52 -11.22 -6.78
CA LEU A 154 -8.41 -10.99 -5.33
C LEU A 154 -7.22 -10.09 -4.97
N ASP A 155 -6.26 -9.96 -5.89
CA ASP A 155 -4.99 -9.29 -5.66
C ASP A 155 -5.17 -7.77 -5.47
N GLY A 156 -6.01 -7.07 -6.25
CA GLY A 156 -6.19 -5.62 -6.11
C GLY A 156 -6.75 -5.17 -4.75
N LEU A 157 -7.80 -5.84 -4.25
CA LEU A 157 -8.38 -5.55 -2.92
C LEU A 157 -7.43 -5.97 -1.79
N PHE A 158 -6.80 -7.15 -1.94
CA PHE A 158 -5.80 -7.62 -0.98
C PHE A 158 -4.61 -6.66 -0.89
N MET A 159 -4.12 -6.16 -2.04
CA MET A 159 -3.07 -5.17 -2.13
C MET A 159 -3.51 -3.85 -1.49
N MET A 160 -4.73 -3.37 -1.75
CA MET A 160 -5.25 -2.17 -1.10
C MET A 160 -5.28 -2.29 0.43
N VAL A 161 -5.78 -3.42 0.96
CA VAL A 161 -5.79 -3.69 2.41
C VAL A 161 -4.36 -3.77 2.96
N THR A 162 -3.45 -4.41 2.23
CA THR A 162 -2.06 -4.62 2.62
C THR A 162 -1.27 -3.30 2.65
N LEU A 163 -1.43 -2.46 1.63
CA LEU A 163 -0.87 -1.10 1.57
C LEU A 163 -1.43 -0.23 2.70
N THR A 164 -2.74 -0.31 2.95
CA THR A 164 -3.38 0.44 4.04
C THR A 164 -2.81 0.04 5.40
N LYS A 165 -2.73 -1.26 5.67
CA LYS A 165 -2.12 -1.78 6.90
C LYS A 165 -0.67 -1.33 7.05
N MET A 166 0.11 -1.36 5.96
CA MET A 166 1.51 -0.95 5.97
C MET A 166 1.67 0.54 6.25
N ILE A 167 0.90 1.43 5.60
CA ILE A 167 0.94 2.87 5.87
C ILE A 167 0.62 3.14 7.34
N TYR A 168 -0.39 2.45 7.89
CA TYR A 168 -0.71 2.56 9.32
C TYR A 168 0.43 2.06 10.22
N GLN A 169 1.07 0.95 9.89
CA GLN A 169 2.22 0.43 10.65
C GLN A 169 3.38 1.42 10.67
N VAL A 170 3.73 2.00 9.51
CA VAL A 170 4.75 3.05 9.41
C VAL A 170 4.35 4.26 10.26
N ALA A 171 3.10 4.74 10.15
CA ALA A 171 2.59 5.85 10.95
C ALA A 171 2.72 5.58 12.45
N ARG A 172 2.45 4.36 12.92
CA ARG A 172 2.63 4.02 14.34
C ARG A 172 4.09 4.02 14.78
N ILE A 173 5.04 3.66 13.92
CA ILE A 173 6.49 3.70 14.26
C ILE A 173 6.93 5.14 14.54
N TYR A 174 6.50 6.10 13.69
CA TYR A 174 6.90 7.50 13.83
C TYR A 174 6.04 8.31 14.79
N TYR A 175 4.73 8.05 14.85
CA TYR A 175 3.76 8.85 15.61
C TYR A 175 3.27 8.18 16.90
N GLN A 176 3.64 6.91 17.14
CA GLN A 176 3.21 6.06 18.28
C GLN A 176 1.70 5.80 18.29
N LYS A 177 0.90 6.85 18.56
CA LYS A 177 -0.56 6.89 18.51
C LYS A 177 -1.00 7.90 17.44
N PRO A 178 -1.04 7.51 16.15
CA PRO A 178 -1.37 8.42 15.08
C PRO A 178 -2.82 8.90 15.21
N THR A 179 -3.00 10.21 15.21
CA THR A 179 -4.30 10.87 15.20
C THR A 179 -4.97 10.73 13.85
N ALA A 180 -6.31 10.85 13.80
CA ALA A 180 -7.06 10.77 12.55
C ALA A 180 -6.55 11.76 11.48
N ARG A 181 -6.06 12.95 11.88
CA ARG A 181 -5.49 13.92 10.93
C ARG A 181 -4.16 13.46 10.36
N GLU A 182 -3.25 12.98 11.20
CA GLU A 182 -1.93 12.46 10.75
C GLU A 182 -2.15 11.33 9.75
N LEU A 183 -3.12 10.46 10.00
CA LEU A 183 -3.51 9.41 9.05
C LEU A 183 -4.09 9.99 7.77
N VAL A 184 -5.09 10.87 7.83
CA VAL A 184 -5.71 11.47 6.63
C VAL A 184 -4.64 12.20 5.79
N TYR A 185 -3.78 13.00 6.43
CA TYR A 185 -2.67 13.68 5.74
C TYR A 185 -1.74 12.67 5.06
N LEU A 186 -1.30 11.64 5.78
CA LEU A 186 -0.38 10.64 5.26
C LEU A 186 -1.00 9.86 4.09
N TYR A 187 -2.21 9.34 4.27
CA TYR A 187 -2.93 8.60 3.23
C TYR A 187 -3.18 9.46 2.00
N SER A 188 -3.69 10.68 2.16
CA SER A 188 -3.97 11.56 1.01
C SER A 188 -2.71 11.97 0.26
N ASN A 189 -1.60 12.24 0.96
CA ASN A 189 -0.35 12.60 0.30
C ASN A 189 0.31 11.41 -0.39
N VAL A 190 0.34 10.24 0.25
CA VAL A 190 0.85 9.00 -0.36
C VAL A 190 0.02 8.64 -1.58
N PHE A 191 -1.31 8.53 -1.43
CA PHE A 191 -2.22 8.18 -2.54
C PHE A 191 -2.13 9.19 -3.69
N GLY A 192 -2.15 10.50 -3.37
CA GLY A 192 -1.99 11.54 -4.38
C GLY A 192 -0.64 11.49 -5.09
N THR A 193 0.43 11.10 -4.41
CA THR A 193 1.76 10.96 -5.03
C THR A 193 1.84 9.74 -5.95
N VAL A 194 1.23 8.62 -5.56
CA VAL A 194 1.15 7.39 -6.37
C VAL A 194 0.35 7.63 -7.64
N MET A 195 -0.82 8.28 -7.56
CA MET A 195 -1.69 8.55 -8.72
C MET A 195 -1.09 9.54 -9.72
N LEU A 196 -0.16 10.40 -9.30
CA LEU A 196 0.50 11.38 -10.16
C LEU A 196 1.74 10.82 -10.88
N ALA A 197 2.11 9.56 -10.67
CA ALA A 197 3.25 8.94 -11.34
C ALA A 197 2.88 8.48 -12.76
N ARG A 198 3.70 8.84 -13.76
CA ARG A 198 3.68 8.21 -15.08
C ARG A 198 4.63 7.01 -15.03
N SER A 199 4.13 5.83 -15.39
CA SER A 199 4.74 4.53 -15.06
C SER A 199 5.83 4.03 -16.01
N ILE A 200 6.23 4.78 -17.05
CA ILE A 200 7.08 4.21 -18.12
C ILE A 200 8.53 4.01 -17.64
N GLU A 201 9.16 5.02 -17.06
CA GLU A 201 10.53 4.90 -16.51
C GLU A 201 10.62 3.88 -15.36
N ASP A 202 9.52 3.71 -14.62
CA ASP A 202 9.48 2.73 -13.54
C ASP A 202 9.52 1.28 -14.09
N LEU A 203 9.02 1.02 -15.31
CA LEU A 203 9.00 -0.33 -15.91
C LEU A 203 10.39 -0.78 -16.38
N ASP A 204 11.15 0.11 -17.02
CA ASP A 204 12.51 -0.23 -17.50
C ASP A 204 13.42 -0.64 -16.32
N LEU A 205 13.33 0.09 -15.20
CA LEU A 205 14.06 -0.20 -13.97
C LEU A 205 13.62 -1.52 -13.30
N LEU A 206 12.36 -1.92 -13.50
CA LEU A 206 11.87 -3.22 -13.03
C LEU A 206 12.47 -4.36 -13.84
N ASP A 207 12.50 -4.21 -15.17
CA ASP A 207 13.02 -5.23 -16.08
C ASP A 207 14.51 -5.51 -15.82
N GLU A 208 15.32 -4.47 -15.59
CA GLU A 208 16.74 -4.60 -15.23
C GLU A 208 16.96 -5.46 -13.97
N GLN A 209 16.08 -5.34 -12.96
CA GLN A 209 16.19 -6.11 -11.72
C GLN A 209 15.65 -7.54 -11.85
N LEU A 210 14.76 -7.78 -12.81
CA LEU A 210 14.14 -9.08 -13.04
C LEU A 210 14.99 -9.96 -13.94
N GLU A 211 15.69 -9.39 -14.92
CA GLU A 211 16.48 -10.11 -15.91
C GLU A 211 17.41 -11.18 -15.30
N PRO A 212 18.20 -10.90 -14.23
CA PRO A 212 19.09 -11.92 -13.66
C PRO A 212 18.33 -13.09 -13.01
N VAL A 213 17.17 -12.82 -12.43
CA VAL A 213 16.34 -13.83 -11.76
C VAL A 213 15.63 -14.70 -12.80
N LEU A 214 15.08 -14.08 -13.84
CA LEU A 214 14.43 -14.78 -14.94
C LEU A 214 15.45 -15.61 -15.74
N ALA A 215 16.63 -15.06 -16.02
CA ALA A 215 17.73 -15.80 -16.65
C ALA A 215 18.17 -17.01 -15.81
N GLY A 216 18.23 -16.87 -14.48
CA GLY A 216 18.51 -17.99 -13.58
C GLY A 216 17.47 -19.11 -13.63
N ILE A 217 16.19 -18.77 -13.83
CA ILE A 217 15.10 -19.75 -13.98
C ILE A 217 15.16 -20.42 -15.34
N LEU A 218 15.31 -19.64 -16.40
CA LEU A 218 15.41 -20.15 -17.76
C LEU A 218 16.65 -21.05 -17.91
N GLY A 219 17.81 -20.57 -17.46
CA GLY A 219 19.09 -21.31 -17.48
C GLY A 219 19.13 -22.52 -16.55
N GLY A 220 18.51 -22.45 -15.36
CA GLY A 220 18.40 -23.57 -14.43
C GLY A 220 17.38 -24.64 -14.86
N SER A 221 16.45 -24.29 -15.75
CA SER A 221 15.43 -25.19 -16.31
C SER A 221 15.86 -25.88 -17.62
N LEU A 222 17.06 -25.62 -18.13
CA LEU A 222 17.61 -26.17 -19.39
C LEU A 222 17.89 -27.70 -19.39
N GLY A 223 17.40 -28.45 -18.41
CA GLY A 223 17.66 -29.90 -18.28
C GLY A 223 16.58 -30.83 -18.84
N SER A 224 15.38 -30.37 -19.20
CA SER A 224 14.36 -31.30 -19.71
C SER A 224 13.43 -30.67 -20.75
N LEU A 225 13.80 -30.90 -22.01
CA LEU A 225 12.97 -30.83 -23.21
C LEU A 225 11.82 -31.86 -23.17
N LEU A 226 11.06 -31.91 -22.07
CA LEU A 226 9.87 -32.74 -21.94
C LEU A 226 8.63 -31.88 -22.27
N PRO A 227 7.75 -32.33 -23.16
CA PRO A 227 6.46 -31.67 -23.39
C PRO A 227 5.73 -31.43 -22.06
N GLY A 228 5.43 -30.17 -21.74
CA GLY A 228 4.80 -29.76 -20.47
C GLY A 228 5.67 -28.92 -19.54
N THR A 229 7.01 -28.92 -19.69
CA THR A 229 7.90 -28.07 -18.88
C THR A 229 7.79 -26.59 -19.25
N VAL A 230 7.57 -26.29 -20.54
CA VAL A 230 7.36 -24.93 -21.07
C VAL A 230 6.18 -24.22 -20.37
N TYR A 231 5.08 -24.92 -20.12
CA TYR A 231 3.93 -24.36 -19.43
C TYR A 231 4.27 -23.97 -17.98
N VAL A 232 4.97 -24.85 -17.26
CA VAL A 232 5.40 -24.60 -15.87
C VAL A 232 6.39 -23.43 -15.80
N THR A 233 7.33 -23.35 -16.75
CA THR A 233 8.30 -22.24 -16.83
C THR A 233 7.59 -20.92 -17.11
N ASN A 234 6.63 -20.87 -18.04
CA ASN A 234 5.85 -19.65 -18.30
C ASN A 234 5.01 -19.24 -17.09
N LEU A 235 4.40 -20.20 -16.39
CA LEU A 235 3.62 -19.95 -15.18
C LEU A 235 4.50 -19.40 -14.05
N LEU A 236 5.74 -19.90 -13.92
CA LEU A 236 6.75 -19.41 -12.99
C LEU A 236 7.22 -18.00 -13.32
N VAL A 237 7.53 -17.72 -14.58
CA VAL A 237 7.95 -16.39 -15.04
C VAL A 237 6.84 -15.38 -14.76
N ASN A 238 5.59 -15.69 -15.15
CA ASN A 238 4.44 -14.83 -14.89
C ASN A 238 4.23 -14.58 -13.38
N SER A 239 4.31 -15.61 -12.55
CA SER A 239 4.21 -15.49 -11.09
C SER A 239 5.26 -14.57 -10.49
N ILE A 240 6.49 -14.67 -10.95
CA ILE A 240 7.60 -13.86 -10.42
C ILE A 240 7.47 -12.43 -10.89
N THR A 241 7.11 -12.21 -12.15
CA THR A 241 6.85 -10.87 -12.68
C THR A 241 5.70 -10.19 -11.92
N GLU A 242 4.56 -10.87 -11.75
CA GLU A 242 3.41 -10.35 -11.01
C GLU A 242 3.75 -10.07 -9.54
N GLY A 243 4.41 -11.02 -8.87
CA GLY A 243 4.90 -10.84 -7.50
C GLY A 243 5.85 -9.65 -7.37
N SER A 244 6.70 -9.41 -8.37
CA SER A 244 7.66 -8.31 -8.37
C SER A 244 6.98 -6.96 -8.57
N MET A 245 6.00 -6.84 -9.47
CA MET A 245 5.23 -5.60 -9.67
C MET A 245 4.50 -5.18 -8.38
N ASN A 246 3.86 -6.13 -7.70
CA ASN A 246 3.17 -5.84 -6.44
C ASN A 246 4.13 -5.50 -5.30
N THR A 247 5.28 -6.17 -5.27
CA THR A 247 6.35 -5.88 -4.32
C THR A 247 6.91 -4.48 -4.54
N PHE A 248 7.15 -4.09 -5.79
CA PHE A 248 7.59 -2.74 -6.14
C PHE A 248 6.59 -1.69 -5.68
N LEU A 249 5.30 -1.87 -5.99
CA LEU A 249 4.25 -0.96 -5.54
C LEU A 249 4.25 -0.86 -4.01
N TYR A 250 4.31 -1.99 -3.31
CA TYR A 250 4.37 -2.03 -1.85
C TYR A 250 5.56 -1.28 -1.27
N LEU A 251 6.77 -1.54 -1.79
CA LEU A 251 8.00 -0.88 -1.38
C LEU A 251 7.96 0.62 -1.65
N ARG A 252 7.48 1.03 -2.83
CA ARG A 252 7.37 2.42 -3.23
C ARG A 252 6.42 3.18 -2.31
N VAL A 253 5.23 2.63 -2.06
CA VAL A 253 4.26 3.22 -1.12
C VAL A 253 4.85 3.28 0.29
N GLY A 254 5.58 2.26 0.72
CA GLY A 254 6.26 2.23 2.02
C GLY A 254 7.32 3.31 2.14
N ALA A 255 8.17 3.47 1.14
CA ALA A 255 9.17 4.53 1.08
C ALA A 255 8.52 5.92 1.09
N MET A 256 7.42 6.13 0.34
CA MET A 256 6.65 7.38 0.39
C MET A 256 6.08 7.65 1.78
N ALA A 257 5.44 6.66 2.40
CA ALA A 257 4.85 6.79 3.74
C ALA A 257 5.93 7.13 4.78
N LYS A 258 7.10 6.50 4.67
CA LYS A 258 8.26 6.76 5.50
C LYS A 258 8.75 8.19 5.32
N LYS A 259 8.95 8.64 4.08
CA LYS A 259 9.38 10.02 3.78
C LYS A 259 8.43 11.09 4.30
N TYR A 260 7.12 10.92 4.10
CA TYR A 260 6.13 11.84 4.66
C TYR A 260 6.12 11.81 6.20
N SER A 261 6.36 10.64 6.80
CA SER A 261 6.46 10.49 8.27
C SER A 261 7.77 11.04 8.84
N GLU A 262 8.83 11.07 8.03
CA GLU A 262 10.18 11.59 8.32
C GLU A 262 10.37 13.07 8.00
N SER A 263 9.40 13.73 7.39
CA SER A 263 9.58 15.15 7.08
C SER A 263 9.45 15.99 8.36
N LEU A 264 10.33 16.98 8.54
CA LEU A 264 10.21 18.00 9.62
C LEU A 264 9.53 19.28 9.11
N VAL A 265 9.52 19.44 7.79
CA VAL A 265 8.87 20.52 7.05
C VAL A 265 7.97 19.91 5.99
N LYS A 266 7.17 20.73 5.30
CA LYS A 266 6.31 20.24 4.21
C LYS A 266 7.16 19.60 3.10
N ALA A 267 6.94 18.31 2.86
CA ALA A 267 7.69 17.56 1.85
C ALA A 267 7.33 17.98 0.41
N ASP A 268 8.33 18.05 -0.46
CA ASP A 268 8.11 18.22 -1.90
C ASP A 268 7.64 16.90 -2.54
N LYS A 269 6.49 16.95 -3.22
CA LYS A 269 5.87 15.74 -3.79
C LYS A 269 6.72 15.10 -4.89
N LYS A 270 7.45 15.89 -5.67
CA LYS A 270 8.27 15.40 -6.78
C LYS A 270 9.52 14.69 -6.25
N GLU A 271 10.14 15.26 -5.21
CA GLU A 271 11.28 14.66 -4.53
C GLU A 271 10.90 13.37 -3.80
N VAL A 272 9.80 13.37 -3.04
CA VAL A 272 9.28 12.17 -2.36
C VAL A 272 9.04 11.06 -3.38
N ARG A 273 8.43 11.38 -4.53
CA ARG A 273 8.18 10.40 -5.59
C ARG A 273 9.48 9.80 -6.13
N ARG A 274 10.43 10.64 -6.55
CA ARG A 274 11.69 10.18 -7.16
C ARG A 274 12.52 9.36 -6.17
N SER A 275 12.68 9.85 -4.95
CA SER A 275 13.46 9.15 -3.92
C SER A 275 12.82 7.82 -3.52
N ALA A 276 11.49 7.76 -3.40
CA ALA A 276 10.77 6.53 -3.08
C ALA A 276 10.85 5.48 -4.20
N THR A 277 10.78 5.90 -5.48
CA THR A 277 11.00 4.98 -6.62
C THR A 277 12.39 4.35 -6.53
N LEU A 278 13.45 5.17 -6.37
CA LEU A 278 14.83 4.66 -6.35
C LEU A 278 15.07 3.70 -5.18
N GLU A 279 14.55 4.04 -4.00
CA GLU A 279 14.61 3.16 -2.83
C GLU A 279 13.88 1.82 -3.08
N ALA A 280 12.69 1.88 -3.69
CA ALA A 280 11.91 0.69 -3.99
C ALA A 280 12.59 -0.24 -5.01
N VAL A 281 13.16 0.31 -6.09
CA VAL A 281 13.91 -0.46 -7.10
C VAL A 281 15.09 -1.19 -6.45
N SER A 282 15.85 -0.48 -5.61
CA SER A 282 17.02 -1.05 -4.92
C SER A 282 16.63 -2.22 -3.99
N LEU A 283 15.58 -2.05 -3.19
CA LEU A 283 15.13 -3.09 -2.26
C LEU A 283 14.47 -4.26 -2.98
N MET A 284 13.73 -4.00 -4.06
CA MET A 284 12.99 -5.03 -4.80
C MET A 284 13.92 -6.11 -5.33
N GLY A 285 15.04 -5.75 -5.97
CA GLY A 285 15.97 -6.74 -6.52
C GLY A 285 16.45 -7.76 -5.48
N SER A 286 16.73 -7.30 -4.25
CA SER A 286 17.10 -8.18 -3.14
C SER A 286 15.95 -9.11 -2.71
N ILE A 287 14.73 -8.60 -2.59
CA ILE A 287 13.56 -9.37 -2.16
C ILE A 287 13.20 -10.44 -3.19
N VAL A 288 13.20 -10.08 -4.47
CA VAL A 288 12.91 -11.01 -5.56
C VAL A 288 13.97 -12.10 -5.59
N ARG A 289 15.26 -11.76 -5.54
CA ARG A 289 16.34 -12.75 -5.52
C ARG A 289 16.26 -13.71 -4.32
N GLU A 290 15.99 -13.19 -3.13
CA GLU A 290 15.88 -13.98 -1.90
C GLU A 290 14.67 -14.93 -1.90
N ASN A 291 13.56 -14.52 -2.51
CA ASN A 291 12.29 -15.24 -2.42
C ASN A 291 11.93 -16.05 -3.67
N SER A 292 12.47 -15.76 -4.86
CA SER A 292 12.22 -16.52 -6.09
C SER A 292 12.58 -18.00 -5.95
N GLY A 293 13.65 -18.33 -5.21
CA GLY A 293 13.99 -19.73 -4.90
C GLY A 293 12.91 -20.46 -4.11
N LYS A 294 12.15 -19.77 -3.24
CA LYS A 294 11.02 -20.36 -2.52
C LYS A 294 9.83 -20.60 -3.45
N VAL A 295 9.56 -19.67 -4.37
CA VAL A 295 8.51 -19.81 -5.40
C VAL A 295 8.79 -21.02 -6.29
N VAL A 296 10.02 -21.14 -6.83
CA VAL A 296 10.44 -22.29 -7.63
C VAL A 296 10.24 -23.61 -6.87
N LYS A 297 10.63 -23.67 -5.58
CA LYS A 297 10.42 -24.86 -4.74
C LYS A 297 8.94 -25.18 -4.52
N ALA A 298 8.09 -24.18 -4.31
CA ALA A 298 6.66 -24.36 -4.11
C ALA A 298 6.00 -24.98 -5.37
N PHE A 299 6.36 -24.47 -6.55
CA PHE A 299 5.92 -24.98 -7.83
C PHE A 299 6.42 -26.40 -8.11
N ALA A 300 7.70 -26.67 -7.86
CA ALA A 300 8.25 -28.02 -8.02
C ALA A 300 7.54 -29.04 -7.12
N LYS A 301 7.18 -28.65 -5.88
CA LYS A 301 6.40 -29.47 -4.96
C LYS A 301 4.98 -29.71 -5.48
N ALA A 302 4.31 -28.67 -5.99
CA ALA A 302 2.98 -28.78 -6.58
C ALA A 302 2.98 -29.72 -7.80
N ALA A 303 3.92 -29.54 -8.73
CA ALA A 303 4.08 -30.38 -9.91
C ALA A 303 4.32 -31.85 -9.53
N LYS A 304 5.21 -32.14 -8.57
CA LYS A 304 5.45 -33.50 -8.06
C LYS A 304 4.21 -34.11 -7.41
N GLY A 305 3.42 -33.30 -6.70
CA GLY A 305 2.17 -33.72 -6.08
C GLY A 305 1.12 -34.13 -7.11
N SER A 306 0.93 -33.31 -8.15
CA SER A 306 0.01 -33.59 -9.26
C SER A 306 0.42 -34.83 -10.04
N ALA A 307 1.71 -34.98 -10.37
CA ALA A 307 2.22 -36.18 -11.03
C ALA A 307 1.94 -37.44 -10.20
N ARG A 308 2.22 -37.42 -8.89
CA ARG A 308 1.93 -38.56 -8.00
C ARG A 308 0.44 -38.91 -7.93
N LYS A 309 -0.47 -37.93 -7.98
CA LYS A 309 -1.91 -38.17 -8.02
C LYS A 309 -2.33 -38.86 -9.32
N ILE A 310 -1.80 -38.43 -10.47
CA ILE A 310 -2.06 -39.07 -11.77
C ILE A 310 -1.56 -40.52 -11.78
N PHE A 311 -0.32 -40.75 -11.32
CA PHE A 311 0.25 -42.10 -11.24
C PHE A 311 -0.46 -43.03 -10.23
N ARG A 312 -1.08 -42.50 -9.17
CA ARG A 312 -1.90 -43.31 -8.24
C ARG A 312 -3.30 -43.57 -8.79
N GLY A 313 -3.93 -42.59 -9.45
CA GLY A 313 -5.24 -42.76 -10.08
C GLY A 313 -5.27 -43.84 -11.15
N ASN A 314 -4.20 -43.96 -11.95
CA ASN A 314 -4.09 -45.02 -12.96
C ASN A 314 -3.86 -46.43 -12.38
N ARG A 315 -3.44 -46.56 -11.12
CA ARG A 315 -3.24 -47.87 -10.45
C ARG A 315 -4.50 -48.41 -9.75
N GLU A 316 -5.54 -47.59 -9.60
CA GLU A 316 -6.83 -48.01 -9.01
C GLU A 316 -7.86 -48.37 -10.09
N THR A 317 -7.50 -48.22 -11.37
CA THR A 317 -8.32 -48.54 -12.55
C THR A 317 -7.84 -49.77 -13.34
N GLU A 318 -6.81 -50.47 -12.86
CA GLU A 318 -6.39 -51.82 -13.29
C GLU A 318 -6.73 -52.85 -12.21
#